data_AF-A0A945U4H9-F1
#
_entry.id   AF-A0A945U4H9-F1
#
_cell.length_a   1.000
_cell.length_b   1.000
_cell.length_c   1.000
_cell.angle_alpha   90.00
_cell.angle_beta   90.00
_cell.angle_gamma   90.00
#
_symmetry.space_group_name_H-M   'P 1'
#
loop_
_entity.id
_entity.type
_entity.pdbx_description
1 polymer ?
#
loop_
_entity_poly.entity_id
_entity_poly.type
_entity_poly.pdbx_seq_one_letter_code
_entity_poly.pdbx_strand_id
1 'polypeptide(L)'
;MKNILLTFAIALGLSLTTKAQGVITAVPCDMLGMVMNVGSSETSISIYHSGQYMTHPQSENIFMWEFTDQQGNIVHQDTIVNQQTIAFGHNWSLTDTINVTVHFVNDSANLDNWYISEGLPPNGNSINCLFEDQIYWETGAPTPWGSWTFIHNNPGLDQNIQTAINDYSINNKSLIKVVDVLGRENTGDKNKPLFYIYDDGSIEKKIILE
;
A
#
# COMPACT_ATOMS: atom_id res chain seq x y z
N MET A 1 63.76 1.29 -36.31
CA MET A 1 62.35 1.12 -36.75
C MET A 1 61.60 0.44 -35.60
N LYS A 2 61.29 1.06 -34.45
CA LYS A 2 60.27 2.10 -34.19
C LYS A 2 59.08 2.00 -35.15
N ASN A 3 57.91 1.60 -34.62
CA ASN A 3 56.54 1.83 -35.11
C ASN A 3 55.61 0.59 -35.23
N ILE A 4 55.67 -0.41 -34.34
CA ILE A 4 54.63 -1.47 -34.30
C ILE A 4 54.17 -1.81 -32.87
N LEU A 5 54.00 -0.80 -32.01
CA LEU A 5 53.55 -1.04 -30.62
C LEU A 5 52.48 -0.06 -30.13
N LEU A 6 51.85 0.71 -31.03
CA LEU A 6 50.92 1.77 -30.64
C LEU A 6 49.49 1.65 -31.19
N THR A 7 49.09 0.49 -31.69
CA THR A 7 47.74 0.31 -32.28
C THR A 7 46.81 -0.63 -31.53
N PHE A 8 47.26 -1.28 -30.45
CA PHE A 8 46.40 -2.20 -29.67
C PHE A 8 45.82 -1.61 -28.38
N ALA A 9 46.17 -0.37 -28.01
CA ALA A 9 45.76 0.24 -26.73
C ALA A 9 44.52 1.15 -26.83
N ILE A 10 44.01 1.46 -28.03
CA ILE A 10 42.92 2.44 -28.20
C ILE A 10 41.55 1.76 -28.42
N ALA A 11 41.51 0.47 -28.79
CA ALA A 11 40.25 -0.23 -29.04
C ALA A 11 39.56 -0.78 -27.78
N LEU A 12 40.23 -0.84 -26.62
CA LEU A 12 39.65 -1.36 -25.37
C LEU A 12 39.13 -0.28 -24.41
N GLY A 13 39.27 1.00 -24.73
CA GLY A 13 38.93 2.11 -23.82
C GLY A 13 37.55 2.74 -24.02
N LEU A 14 36.77 2.28 -24.98
CA LEU A 14 35.45 2.83 -25.32
C LEU A 14 34.38 1.73 -25.33
N SER A 15 34.36 0.88 -24.30
CA SER A 15 33.07 0.37 -23.84
C SER A 15 32.33 1.57 -23.26
N LEU A 16 31.64 2.32 -24.12
CA LEU A 16 30.54 3.16 -23.71
C LEU A 16 29.62 2.26 -22.91
N THR A 17 29.71 2.31 -21.58
CA THR A 17 28.66 1.83 -20.71
C THR A 17 27.49 2.74 -21.00
N THR A 18 26.73 2.42 -22.04
CA THR A 18 25.37 2.93 -22.14
C THR A 18 24.74 2.48 -20.82
N LYS A 19 24.49 3.45 -19.94
CA LYS A 19 23.62 3.21 -18.79
C LYS A 19 22.32 2.75 -19.46
N ALA A 20 22.04 1.45 -19.46
CA ALA A 20 20.76 0.96 -19.90
C ALA A 20 19.75 1.72 -19.04
N GLN A 21 18.99 2.62 -19.65
CA GLN A 21 17.89 3.26 -18.96
C GLN A 21 16.92 2.11 -18.68
N GLY A 22 16.85 1.68 -17.42
CA GLY A 22 15.97 0.60 -17.02
C GLY A 22 14.53 0.94 -17.39
N VAL A 23 13.73 -0.07 -17.74
CA VAL A 23 12.33 0.13 -18.05
C VAL A 23 11.59 0.54 -16.78
N ILE A 24 10.88 1.67 -16.82
CA ILE A 24 10.01 2.08 -15.71
C ILE A 24 8.83 1.09 -15.65
N THR A 25 8.75 0.33 -14.57
CA THR A 25 7.70 -0.67 -14.35
C THR A 25 6.59 -0.17 -13.45
N ALA A 26 6.79 0.93 -12.73
CA ALA A 26 5.83 1.51 -11.80
C ALA A 26 6.08 3.01 -11.63
N VAL A 27 5.07 3.72 -11.13
CA VAL A 27 5.17 5.13 -10.69
C VAL A 27 4.82 5.22 -9.19
N PRO A 28 5.30 6.25 -8.48
CA PRO A 28 4.97 6.47 -7.07
C PRO A 28 3.46 6.55 -6.80
N CYS A 29 3.07 6.25 -5.56
CA CYS A 29 1.67 6.15 -5.14
C CYS A 29 0.89 7.46 -5.33
N ASP A 30 1.52 8.62 -5.13
CA ASP A 30 0.91 9.95 -5.28
C ASP A 30 0.63 10.33 -6.75
N MET A 31 1.16 9.56 -7.71
CA MET A 31 0.84 9.66 -9.13
C MET A 31 -0.28 8.70 -9.58
N LEU A 32 -0.79 7.89 -8.65
CA LEU A 32 -1.89 6.97 -8.88
C LEU A 32 -3.17 7.51 -8.24
N GLY A 33 -4.30 6.91 -8.60
CA GLY A 33 -5.57 7.31 -8.02
C GLY A 33 -6.74 6.46 -8.48
N MET A 34 -7.89 6.80 -7.92
CA MET A 34 -9.16 6.14 -8.16
C MET A 34 -10.14 7.09 -8.84
N VAL A 35 -10.94 6.57 -9.76
CA VAL A 35 -12.02 7.34 -10.40
C VAL A 35 -13.28 6.51 -10.44
N MET A 36 -14.43 7.17 -10.27
CA MET A 36 -15.72 6.51 -10.47
C MET A 36 -15.86 6.19 -11.96
N ASN A 37 -15.88 4.90 -12.31
CA ASN A 37 -15.98 4.44 -13.69
C ASN A 37 -17.43 4.50 -14.18
N VAL A 38 -18.36 3.99 -13.38
CA VAL A 38 -19.80 4.11 -13.62
C VAL A 38 -20.47 4.55 -12.32
N GLY A 39 -20.86 5.82 -12.25
CA GLY A 39 -21.49 6.41 -11.06
C GLY A 39 -23.00 6.59 -11.16
N SER A 40 -23.61 6.48 -12.34
CA SER A 40 -25.04 6.81 -12.56
C SER A 40 -26.04 5.73 -12.07
N SER A 41 -25.57 4.66 -11.44
CA SER A 41 -26.41 3.59 -10.92
C SER A 41 -26.60 3.74 -9.41
N GLU A 42 -27.85 3.89 -8.97
CA GLU A 42 -28.21 4.04 -7.55
C GLU A 42 -27.86 2.82 -6.68
N THR A 43 -27.66 1.65 -7.30
CA THR A 43 -27.49 0.37 -6.58
C THR A 43 -26.21 -0.37 -6.95
N SER A 44 -25.30 0.30 -7.68
CA SER A 44 -24.04 -0.29 -8.11
C SER A 44 -22.89 0.69 -7.95
N ILE A 45 -21.80 0.18 -7.39
CA ILE A 45 -20.50 0.87 -7.36
C ILE A 45 -19.61 0.29 -8.46
N SER A 46 -18.87 1.16 -9.15
CA SER A 46 -17.89 0.78 -10.17
C SER A 46 -16.73 1.77 -10.15
N ILE A 47 -15.59 1.36 -9.59
CA ILE A 47 -14.43 2.23 -9.38
C ILE A 47 -13.24 1.67 -10.16
N TYR A 48 -12.63 2.52 -10.98
CA TYR A 48 -11.38 2.23 -11.69
C TYR A 48 -10.18 2.71 -10.87
N HIS A 49 -9.10 1.91 -10.86
CA HIS A 49 -7.84 2.24 -10.22
C HIS A 49 -6.70 2.30 -11.25
N SER A 50 -6.02 3.46 -11.34
CA SER A 50 -4.98 3.69 -12.37
C SER A 50 -3.73 2.81 -12.19
N GLY A 51 -3.47 2.38 -10.96
CA GLY A 51 -2.38 1.46 -10.61
C GLY A 51 -2.31 0.21 -11.48
N GLN A 52 -3.43 -0.32 -11.96
CA GLN A 52 -3.43 -1.52 -12.80
C GLN A 52 -2.74 -1.29 -14.15
N TYR A 53 -2.93 -0.12 -14.76
CA TYR A 53 -2.29 0.22 -16.03
C TYR A 53 -0.84 0.70 -15.83
N MET A 54 -0.61 1.45 -14.75
CA MET A 54 0.67 2.12 -14.49
C MET A 54 1.72 1.23 -13.82
N THR A 55 1.40 -0.03 -13.48
CA THR A 55 2.27 -0.95 -12.75
C THR A 55 2.37 -2.30 -13.45
N HIS A 56 3.60 -2.75 -13.68
CA HIS A 56 3.95 -4.00 -14.34
C HIS A 56 4.89 -4.86 -13.47
N PRO A 57 4.76 -6.20 -13.50
CA PRO A 57 3.80 -6.98 -14.27
C PRO A 57 2.37 -6.89 -13.72
N GLN A 58 1.39 -6.71 -14.61
CA GLN A 58 -0.01 -6.53 -14.24
C GLN A 58 -0.63 -7.76 -13.55
N SER A 59 -0.11 -8.96 -13.84
CA SER A 59 -0.52 -10.21 -13.19
C SER A 59 -0.31 -10.20 -11.68
N GLU A 60 0.62 -9.39 -11.19
CA GLU A 60 1.02 -9.31 -9.78
C GLU A 60 0.42 -8.07 -9.08
N ASN A 61 -0.42 -7.29 -9.77
CA ASN A 61 -1.13 -6.19 -9.15
C ASN A 61 -2.28 -6.75 -8.30
N ILE A 62 -2.23 -6.50 -6.99
CA ILE A 62 -3.23 -6.93 -6.02
C ILE A 62 -3.85 -5.69 -5.39
N PHE A 63 -5.17 -5.54 -5.52
CA PHE A 63 -5.93 -4.46 -4.89
C PHE A 63 -6.86 -5.06 -3.84
N MET A 64 -6.62 -4.74 -2.58
CA MET A 64 -7.48 -5.10 -1.46
C MET A 64 -8.40 -3.92 -1.16
N TRP A 65 -9.68 -4.08 -1.45
CA TRP A 65 -10.70 -3.04 -1.30
C TRP A 65 -11.51 -3.28 -0.04
N GLU A 66 -11.73 -2.22 0.72
CA GLU A 66 -12.61 -2.21 1.87
C GLU A 66 -13.53 -1.00 1.79
N PHE A 67 -14.82 -1.24 2.04
CA PHE A 67 -15.84 -0.21 2.11
C PHE A 67 -16.47 -0.28 3.50
N THR A 68 -16.50 0.84 4.22
CA THR A 68 -17.12 0.92 5.54
C THR A 68 -18.18 2.01 5.61
N ASP A 69 -19.18 1.81 6.46
CA ASP A 69 -20.04 2.91 6.87
C ASP A 69 -19.26 3.92 7.75
N GLN A 70 -19.94 5.01 8.14
CA GLN A 70 -19.37 6.04 9.01
C GLN A 70 -19.12 5.57 10.45
N GLN A 71 -19.64 4.40 10.85
CA GLN A 71 -19.40 3.78 12.16
C GLN A 71 -18.22 2.79 12.12
N GLY A 72 -17.63 2.56 10.95
CA GLY A 72 -16.51 1.64 10.75
C GLY A 72 -16.94 0.19 10.53
N ASN A 73 -18.24 -0.10 10.31
CA ASN A 73 -18.66 -1.45 9.95
C ASN A 73 -18.37 -1.68 8.47
N ILE A 74 -17.76 -2.83 8.16
CA ILE A 74 -17.51 -3.24 6.77
C ILE A 74 -18.85 -3.53 6.09
N VAL A 75 -19.11 -2.80 5.01
CA VAL A 75 -20.31 -2.94 4.18
C VAL A 75 -20.01 -3.66 2.85
N HIS A 76 -18.76 -3.66 2.40
CA HIS A 76 -18.25 -4.49 1.31
C HIS A 76 -16.72 -4.66 1.44
N GLN A 77 -16.20 -5.81 1.03
CA GLN A 77 -14.76 -6.06 0.98
C GLN A 77 -14.49 -7.04 -0.15
N ASP A 78 -13.46 -6.79 -0.94
CA ASP A 78 -13.04 -7.68 -2.02
C ASP A 78 -11.53 -7.56 -2.28
N THR A 79 -10.94 -8.56 -2.91
CA THR A 79 -9.55 -8.51 -3.37
C THR A 79 -9.50 -8.91 -4.83
N ILE A 80 -9.10 -7.95 -5.68
CA ILE A 80 -8.98 -8.17 -7.12
C ILE A 80 -7.50 -8.26 -7.51
N VAL A 81 -7.19 -9.21 -8.39
CA VAL A 81 -5.85 -9.43 -8.93
C VAL A 81 -5.90 -9.27 -10.44
N ASN A 82 -4.94 -8.53 -11.00
CA ASN A 82 -4.83 -8.27 -12.44
C ASN A 82 -6.13 -7.71 -13.05
N GLN A 83 -6.82 -6.85 -12.30
CA GLN A 83 -8.05 -6.19 -12.73
C GLN A 83 -7.97 -4.71 -12.36
N GLN A 84 -8.52 -3.88 -13.23
CA GLN A 84 -8.46 -2.41 -13.11
C GLN A 84 -9.67 -1.80 -12.41
N THR A 85 -10.74 -2.58 -12.24
CA THR A 85 -12.04 -2.07 -11.79
C THR A 85 -12.66 -3.03 -10.81
N ILE A 86 -13.10 -2.51 -9.67
CA ILE A 86 -14.03 -3.20 -8.78
C ILE A 86 -15.46 -2.78 -9.14
N ALA A 87 -16.37 -3.75 -9.21
CA ALA A 87 -17.78 -3.49 -9.48
C ALA A 87 -18.69 -4.45 -8.70
N PHE A 88 -19.63 -3.90 -7.95
CA PHE A 88 -20.57 -4.68 -7.13
C PHE A 88 -21.90 -3.93 -6.95
N GLY A 89 -22.93 -4.69 -6.58
CA GLY A 89 -24.22 -4.15 -6.18
C GLY A 89 -24.30 -3.93 -4.68
N HIS A 90 -25.06 -2.92 -4.24
CA HIS A 90 -25.29 -2.61 -2.83
C HIS A 90 -26.76 -2.29 -2.54
N ASN A 91 -27.10 -2.19 -1.26
CA ASN A 91 -28.44 -1.84 -0.77
C ASN A 91 -28.43 -0.70 0.27
N TRP A 92 -27.29 -0.02 0.42
CA TRP A 92 -27.11 1.13 1.32
C TRP A 92 -27.96 2.32 0.86
N SER A 93 -28.23 3.26 1.77
CA SER A 93 -29.03 4.44 1.45
C SER A 93 -28.23 5.42 0.59
N LEU A 94 -28.89 6.08 -0.36
CA LEU A 94 -28.28 7.15 -1.18
C LEU A 94 -27.92 8.41 -0.37
N THR A 95 -28.33 8.48 0.90
CA THR A 95 -27.93 9.57 1.80
C THR A 95 -26.73 9.22 2.66
N ASP A 96 -26.26 7.96 2.60
CA ASP A 96 -25.10 7.52 3.34
C ASP A 96 -23.81 7.91 2.60
N THR A 97 -22.78 8.20 3.39
CA THR A 97 -21.40 8.34 2.91
C THR A 97 -20.62 7.09 3.26
N ILE A 98 -19.90 6.53 2.29
CA ILE A 98 -19.17 5.27 2.47
C ILE A 98 -17.69 5.55 2.36
N ASN A 99 -16.92 5.12 3.36
CA ASN A 99 -15.47 5.18 3.29
C ASN A 99 -14.98 4.10 2.34
N VAL A 100 -13.98 4.42 1.54
CA VAL A 100 -13.34 3.52 0.58
C VAL A 100 -11.86 3.50 0.91
N THR A 101 -11.35 2.33 1.24
CA THR A 101 -9.92 2.09 1.48
C THR A 101 -9.42 1.06 0.48
N VAL A 102 -8.29 1.34 -0.15
CA VAL A 102 -7.63 0.43 -1.08
C VAL A 102 -6.18 0.28 -0.72
N HIS A 103 -5.77 -0.94 -0.45
CA HIS A 103 -4.37 -1.29 -0.33
C HIS A 103 -3.90 -1.97 -1.62
N PHE A 104 -3.08 -1.26 -2.38
CA PHE A 104 -2.51 -1.71 -3.65
C PHE A 104 -1.07 -2.15 -3.46
N VAL A 105 -0.78 -3.42 -3.76
CA VAL A 105 0.57 -3.98 -3.68
C VAL A 105 1.00 -4.65 -4.97
N ASN A 106 2.29 -4.55 -5.29
CA ASN A 106 2.97 -5.35 -6.31
C ASN A 106 4.47 -5.45 -5.98
N ASP A 107 4.86 -6.58 -5.41
CA ASP A 107 6.25 -6.86 -5.00
C ASP A 107 7.20 -7.11 -6.18
N SER A 108 6.65 -7.39 -7.37
CA SER A 108 7.43 -7.60 -8.59
C SER A 108 7.75 -6.28 -9.32
N ALA A 109 7.04 -5.20 -9.00
CA ALA A 109 7.26 -3.89 -9.59
C ALA A 109 8.21 -3.06 -8.72
N ASN A 110 9.24 -2.45 -9.31
CA ASN A 110 10.26 -1.68 -8.60
C ASN A 110 10.25 -0.21 -9.05
N LEU A 111 10.41 0.71 -8.09
CA LEU A 111 10.35 2.16 -8.32
C LEU A 111 11.70 2.80 -8.72
N ASP A 112 12.82 2.08 -8.63
CA ASP A 112 14.17 2.64 -8.80
C ASP A 112 14.37 3.30 -10.16
N ASN A 113 13.86 2.69 -11.24
CA ASN A 113 13.98 3.26 -12.58
C ASN A 113 13.24 4.59 -12.73
N TRP A 114 12.13 4.77 -12.00
CA TRP A 114 11.42 6.05 -11.94
C TRP A 114 12.23 7.09 -11.15
N TYR A 115 12.76 6.73 -9.97
CA TYR A 115 13.61 7.66 -9.20
C TYR A 115 14.85 8.08 -9.99
N ILE A 116 15.50 7.13 -10.68
CA ILE A 116 16.65 7.40 -11.54
C ILE A 116 16.28 8.35 -12.69
N SER A 117 15.08 8.24 -13.28
CA SER A 117 14.66 9.15 -14.36
C SER A 117 14.45 10.58 -13.86
N GLU A 118 14.06 10.75 -12.60
CA GLU A 118 13.93 12.05 -11.93
C GLU A 118 15.26 12.56 -11.33
N GLY A 119 16.36 11.82 -11.47
CA GLY A 119 17.67 12.19 -10.90
C GLY A 119 17.77 12.01 -9.38
N LEU A 120 16.88 11.20 -8.81
CA LEU A 120 16.82 10.89 -7.38
C LEU A 120 17.54 9.57 -7.06
N PRO A 121 17.99 9.36 -5.81
CA PRO A 121 18.58 8.09 -5.40
C PRO A 121 17.52 6.96 -5.40
N PRO A 122 17.85 5.75 -5.88
CA PRO A 122 16.96 4.58 -5.78
C PRO A 122 16.75 4.19 -4.31
N ASN A 123 15.61 3.57 -4.01
CA ASN A 123 15.22 3.16 -2.66
C ASN A 123 14.97 1.65 -2.53
N GLY A 124 14.90 0.92 -3.65
CA GLY A 124 14.60 -0.51 -3.69
C GLY A 124 13.14 -0.86 -3.39
N ASN A 125 12.26 0.13 -3.28
CA ASN A 125 10.88 -0.08 -2.87
C ASN A 125 10.06 -0.71 -4.00
N SER A 126 9.17 -1.61 -3.60
CA SER A 126 8.07 -2.11 -4.43
C SER A 126 6.82 -1.25 -4.28
N ILE A 127 5.80 -1.53 -5.08
CA ILE A 127 4.50 -0.88 -4.92
C ILE A 127 3.83 -1.36 -3.63
N ASN A 128 3.55 -0.40 -2.75
CA ASN A 128 2.82 -0.59 -1.50
C ASN A 128 2.10 0.72 -1.17
N CYS A 129 0.90 0.88 -1.72
CA CYS A 129 0.16 2.14 -1.72
C CYS A 129 -1.17 2.00 -0.98
N LEU A 130 -1.48 2.97 -0.11
CA LEU A 130 -2.78 3.11 0.53
C LEU A 130 -3.55 4.27 -0.08
N PHE A 131 -4.81 4.04 -0.44
CA PHE A 131 -5.74 5.06 -0.91
C PHE A 131 -6.94 5.08 0.02
N GLU A 132 -7.37 6.27 0.43
CA GLU A 132 -8.54 6.46 1.28
C GLU A 132 -9.39 7.60 0.73
N ASP A 133 -10.70 7.37 0.63
CA ASP A 133 -11.70 8.42 0.41
C ASP A 133 -13.04 8.09 1.05
N GLN A 134 -14.00 8.95 0.73
CA GLN A 134 -15.41 8.73 0.87
C GLN A 134 -16.09 8.87 -0.49
N ILE A 135 -17.09 8.02 -0.74
CA ILE A 135 -18.02 8.15 -1.85
C ILE A 135 -19.40 8.54 -1.31
N TYR A 136 -20.11 9.37 -2.08
CA TYR A 136 -21.49 9.75 -1.81
C TYR A 136 -22.28 9.88 -3.11
N TRP A 137 -23.61 9.83 -2.99
CA TRP A 137 -24.51 10.08 -4.10
C TRP A 137 -24.72 11.59 -4.27
N GLU A 138 -24.13 12.16 -5.31
CA GLU A 138 -24.29 13.57 -5.65
C GLU A 138 -25.53 13.76 -6.52
N THR A 139 -26.41 14.70 -6.15
CA THR A 139 -27.49 15.20 -7.00
C THR A 139 -27.37 16.71 -7.12
N GLY A 140 -27.55 17.27 -8.31
CA GLY A 140 -27.48 18.72 -8.53
C GLY A 140 -27.03 19.07 -9.93
N ALA A 141 -26.70 20.32 -10.22
CA ALA A 141 -25.93 20.61 -11.43
C ALA A 141 -24.45 20.28 -11.15
N PRO A 142 -23.77 19.47 -11.99
CA PRO A 142 -24.11 19.06 -13.34
C PRO A 142 -24.78 17.67 -13.49
N THR A 143 -25.08 16.98 -12.39
CA THR A 143 -25.65 15.62 -12.33
C THR A 143 -27.13 15.58 -11.83
N PRO A 144 -28.13 16.11 -12.59
CA PRO A 144 -29.53 16.11 -12.12
C PRO A 144 -30.12 14.72 -11.85
N TRP A 145 -29.58 13.70 -12.51
CA TRP A 145 -30.00 12.31 -12.39
C TRP A 145 -29.27 11.53 -11.30
N GLY A 146 -28.35 12.17 -10.59
CA GLY A 146 -27.53 11.54 -9.57
C GLY A 146 -26.29 10.86 -10.13
N SER A 147 -25.21 10.88 -9.36
CA SER A 147 -24.03 10.05 -9.61
C SER A 147 -23.29 9.79 -8.31
N TRP A 148 -22.82 8.57 -8.10
CA TRP A 148 -21.74 8.33 -7.15
C TRP A 148 -20.52 9.14 -7.57
N THR A 149 -19.91 9.81 -6.59
CA THR A 149 -18.66 10.54 -6.79
C THR A 149 -17.83 10.47 -5.52
N PHE A 150 -16.54 10.73 -5.70
CA PHE A 150 -15.57 10.89 -4.62
C PHE A 150 -15.71 12.27 -3.98
N ILE A 151 -15.50 12.35 -2.67
CA ILE A 151 -15.54 13.64 -1.93
C ILE A 151 -14.21 14.39 -2.11
N HIS A 152 -13.09 13.67 -2.15
CA HIS A 152 -11.75 14.29 -2.19
C HIS A 152 -11.03 13.98 -3.51
N ASN A 153 -9.72 13.68 -3.47
CA ASN A 153 -8.88 13.48 -4.67
C ASN A 153 -8.02 12.22 -4.62
N ASN A 154 -8.10 11.45 -3.54
CA ASN A 154 -7.55 10.08 -3.40
C ASN A 154 -6.09 9.93 -3.77
N PRO A 155 -5.20 10.78 -3.21
CA PRO A 155 -3.78 10.59 -3.43
C PRO A 155 -3.35 9.27 -2.80
N GLY A 156 -2.54 8.49 -3.53
CA GLY A 156 -1.94 7.31 -2.95
C GLY A 156 -0.84 7.68 -1.96
N LEU A 157 -0.86 7.05 -0.79
CA LEU A 157 0.13 7.19 0.26
C LEU A 157 1.09 5.99 0.21
N ASP A 158 2.38 6.25 0.02
CA ASP A 158 3.42 5.22 0.07
C ASP A 158 3.59 4.67 1.49
N GLN A 159 3.28 3.39 1.68
CA GLN A 159 3.37 2.70 2.97
C GLN A 159 4.78 2.15 3.25
N ASN A 160 5.71 2.24 2.30
CA ASN A 160 7.12 1.90 2.54
C ASN A 160 7.84 2.96 3.39
N ILE A 161 7.28 4.17 3.47
CA ILE A 161 7.84 5.25 4.26
C ILE A 161 7.34 5.08 5.71
N GLN A 162 8.19 4.55 6.59
CA GLN A 162 7.99 4.72 8.03
C GLN A 162 8.07 6.22 8.35
N THR A 163 6.91 6.87 8.44
CA THR A 163 6.85 8.24 8.94
C THR A 163 7.06 8.21 10.45
N ALA A 164 8.08 8.90 10.93
CA ALA A 164 8.47 8.96 12.34
C ALA A 164 7.48 9.78 13.22
N ILE A 165 6.18 9.79 12.91
CA ILE A 165 5.17 10.58 13.62
C ILE A 165 3.95 9.70 13.91
N ASN A 166 3.98 9.09 15.10
CA ASN A 166 2.89 8.46 15.83
C ASN A 166 2.11 7.36 15.08
N ASP A 167 2.78 6.22 14.91
CA ASP A 167 2.13 4.94 14.70
C ASP A 167 1.08 4.70 15.80
N TYR A 168 -0.19 4.65 15.40
CA TYR A 168 -1.10 3.70 16.03
C TYR A 168 -0.57 2.32 15.67
N SER A 169 0.38 1.86 16.47
CA SER A 169 1.04 0.59 16.27
C SER A 169 -0.01 -0.51 16.43
N ILE A 170 -0.47 -1.09 15.31
CA ILE A 170 -0.87 -2.50 15.34
C ILE A 170 0.43 -3.30 15.43
N ASN A 171 1.09 -3.19 16.59
CA ASN A 171 2.16 -4.09 16.96
C ASN A 171 1.49 -5.44 17.22
N ASN A 172 1.41 -6.25 16.17
CA ASN A 172 1.21 -7.70 16.27
C ASN A 172 2.46 -8.31 16.93
N LYS A 173 2.76 -7.90 18.16
CA LYS A 173 3.86 -8.46 18.93
C LYS A 173 3.44 -9.82 19.46
N SER A 174 4.17 -10.85 19.09
CA SER A 174 3.90 -12.21 19.53
C SER A 174 4.58 -12.46 20.87
N LEU A 175 3.86 -13.10 21.79
CA LEU A 175 4.41 -13.45 23.10
C LEU A 175 5.41 -14.59 22.95
N ILE A 176 6.69 -14.32 23.23
CA ILE A 176 7.75 -15.34 23.20
C ILE A 176 7.73 -16.17 24.47
N LYS A 177 7.72 -15.52 25.64
CA LYS A 177 7.82 -16.22 26.93
C LYS A 177 7.27 -15.39 28.08
N VAL A 178 6.85 -16.08 29.13
CA VAL A 178 6.49 -15.48 30.42
C VAL A 178 7.44 -16.00 31.47
N VAL A 179 8.08 -15.10 32.21
CA VAL A 179 9.06 -15.45 33.24
C VAL A 179 8.75 -14.77 34.57
N ASP A 180 9.15 -15.39 35.68
CA ASP A 180 9.11 -14.75 37.00
C ASP A 180 10.31 -13.81 37.23
N VAL A 181 10.35 -13.17 38.40
CA VAL A 181 11.46 -12.27 38.81
C VAL A 181 12.82 -12.97 38.84
N LEU A 182 12.85 -14.30 38.93
CA LEU A 182 14.07 -15.11 38.94
C LEU A 182 14.40 -15.65 37.54
N GLY A 183 13.66 -15.25 36.50
CA GLY A 183 13.90 -15.66 35.11
C GLY A 183 13.43 -17.07 34.78
N ARG A 184 12.62 -17.71 35.63
CA ARG A 184 12.07 -19.05 35.37
C ARG A 184 10.80 -18.94 34.54
N GLU A 185 10.67 -19.80 33.53
CA GLU A 185 9.46 -19.86 32.70
C GLU A 185 8.23 -20.21 33.52
N ASN A 186 7.13 -19.55 33.21
CA ASN A 186 5.88 -19.64 33.94
C ASN A 186 4.69 -19.61 32.98
N THR A 187 3.60 -20.32 33.30
CA THR A 187 2.41 -20.42 32.44
C THR A 187 1.27 -19.48 32.85
N GLY A 188 1.52 -18.46 33.67
CA GLY A 188 0.52 -17.46 34.07
C GLY A 188 -0.01 -17.62 35.50
N ASP A 189 0.85 -18.01 36.43
CA ASP A 189 0.49 -18.15 37.84
C ASP A 189 -0.02 -16.85 38.46
N LYS A 190 -1.05 -16.96 39.31
CA LYS A 190 -1.68 -15.85 40.01
C LYS A 190 -0.86 -15.36 41.22
N ASN A 191 -1.17 -14.15 41.67
CA ASN A 191 -0.67 -13.48 42.87
C ASN A 191 0.86 -13.28 42.92
N LYS A 192 1.55 -13.29 41.77
CA LYS A 192 2.97 -12.91 41.66
C LYS A 192 3.27 -12.09 40.41
N PRO A 193 4.32 -11.25 40.44
CA PRO A 193 4.76 -10.50 39.28
C PRO A 193 5.38 -11.41 38.21
N LEU A 194 4.87 -11.28 37.00
CA LEU A 194 5.32 -11.98 35.80
C LEU A 194 5.77 -10.95 34.75
N PHE A 195 6.77 -11.34 33.96
CA PHE A 195 7.29 -10.57 32.84
C PHE A 195 6.98 -11.30 31.53
N TYR A 196 6.20 -10.65 30.68
CA TYR A 196 5.82 -11.10 29.35
C TYR A 196 6.81 -10.51 28.35
N ILE A 197 7.58 -11.37 27.70
CA ILE A 197 8.65 -10.99 26.77
C ILE A 197 8.14 -11.26 25.37
N TYR A 198 8.21 -10.25 24.51
CA TYR A 198 7.68 -10.26 23.15
C TYR A 198 8.81 -10.33 22.12
N ASP A 199 8.46 -10.67 20.88
CA ASP A 199 9.37 -10.78 19.72
C ASP A 199 9.96 -9.47 19.25
N ASP A 200 9.25 -8.36 19.46
CA ASP A 200 9.73 -7.00 19.28
C ASP A 200 10.76 -6.57 20.35
N GLY A 201 11.07 -7.43 21.32
CA GLY A 201 11.99 -7.14 22.42
C GLY A 201 11.38 -6.37 23.58
N SER A 202 10.08 -6.04 23.52
CA SER A 202 9.38 -5.40 24.63
C SER A 202 9.14 -6.37 25.79
N ILE A 203 9.05 -5.81 27.00
CA ILE A 203 8.78 -6.58 28.23
C ILE A 203 7.63 -5.91 28.99
N GLU A 204 6.53 -6.63 29.21
CA GLU A 204 5.41 -6.18 30.04
C GLU A 204 5.40 -6.87 31.40
N LYS A 205 5.24 -6.09 32.48
CA LYS A 205 5.04 -6.62 33.82
C LYS A 205 3.56 -6.76 34.14
N LYS A 206 3.10 -7.96 34.50
CA LYS A 206 1.71 -8.23 34.91
C LYS A 206 1.66 -8.91 36.29
N ILE A 207 0.63 -8.60 37.06
CA ILE A 207 0.27 -9.33 38.28
C ILE A 207 -1.18 -9.76 38.09
N ILE A 208 -1.40 -11.05 37.93
CA ILE A 208 -2.76 -11.60 37.82
C ILE A 208 -3.23 -11.87 39.23
N LEU A 209 -4.27 -11.17 39.69
CA LEU A 209 -4.88 -11.41 41.00
C LEU A 209 -6.00 -12.46 40.88
N GLU A 210 -6.29 -13.14 41.98
CA GLU A 210 -7.44 -14.06 42.09
C GLU A 210 -8.71 -13.37 42.56
#